data_AF-I2CS87-F1
#
_entry.id   AF-I2CS87-F1
#
_cell.length_a   1.000
_cell.length_b   1.000
_cell.length_c   1.000
_cell.angle_alpha   90.00
_cell.angle_beta   90.00
_cell.angle_gamma   90.00
#
_symmetry.space_group_name_H-M   'P 1'
#
loop_
_entity.id
_entity.type
_entity.pdbx_description
1 polymer ?
#
loop_
_entity_poly.entity_id
_entity_poly.type
_entity_poly.pdbx_seq_one_letter_code
_entity_poly.pdbx_strand_id
1 'polypeptide(L)'
;MNSEKLANYAPSHFKFSPDDSYLTYLHTASHQMARQLWVVDIREGSSLQPRQVLAPPSNGGDTEENLSLDEKLRRERQRAYAVGITTYAWGVGEKILVPLQGSLYVQDGIEGPLRRVYDAHGGSPGGGTGEVKYHDARAEADGGMEE
;
A
#
# COMPACT_ATOMS: atom_id res chain seq x y z
N MET A 1 11.94 27.24 -12.56
CA MET A 1 11.81 25.81 -12.18
C MET A 1 10.42 25.60 -11.61
N ASN A 2 9.60 24.71 -12.20
CA ASN A 2 8.19 24.53 -11.81
C ASN A 2 8.04 23.75 -10.49
N SER A 3 7.39 24.37 -9.51
CA SER A 3 7.12 23.83 -8.17
C SER A 3 6.29 22.53 -8.20
N GLU A 4 5.40 22.38 -9.18
CA GLU A 4 4.57 21.18 -9.37
C GLU A 4 5.39 19.92 -9.68
N LYS A 5 6.53 20.06 -10.38
CA LYS A 5 7.39 18.91 -10.68
C LYS A 5 8.06 18.39 -9.40
N LEU A 6 8.47 19.27 -8.48
CA LEU A 6 9.14 18.90 -7.23
C LEU A 6 8.21 18.19 -6.25
N ALA A 7 6.94 18.61 -6.19
CA ALA A 7 5.94 17.98 -5.33
C ALA A 7 5.73 16.50 -5.66
N ASN A 8 5.92 16.10 -6.93
CA ASN A 8 5.69 14.73 -7.36
C ASN A 8 6.90 13.78 -7.10
N TYR A 9 8.07 14.34 -6.81
CA TYR A 9 9.28 13.58 -6.45
C TYR A 9 9.56 13.56 -4.94
N ALA A 10 8.89 14.40 -4.16
CA ALA A 10 9.08 14.41 -2.71
C ALA A 10 8.57 13.09 -2.09
N PRO A 11 9.35 12.47 -1.18
CA PRO A 11 8.87 11.38 -0.34
C PRO A 11 7.56 11.73 0.37
N SER A 12 6.64 10.77 0.49
CA SER A 12 5.33 10.97 1.11
C SER A 12 4.85 9.70 1.82
N HIS A 13 3.72 9.78 2.54
CA HIS A 13 3.10 8.63 3.23
C HIS A 13 4.06 7.92 4.20
N PHE A 14 4.77 8.69 5.01
CA PHE A 14 5.66 8.15 6.03
C PHE A 14 4.87 7.34 7.08
N LYS A 15 5.36 6.15 7.41
CA LYS A 15 4.83 5.32 8.51
C LYS A 15 5.98 4.56 9.17
N PHE A 16 5.91 4.40 10.49
CA PHE A 16 6.76 3.46 11.20
C PHE A 16 6.18 2.05 11.09
N SER A 17 7.05 1.03 11.10
CA SER A 17 6.63 -0.35 11.29
C SER A 17 6.02 -0.54 12.69
N PRO A 18 5.16 -1.55 12.89
CA PRO A 18 4.53 -1.79 14.19
C PRO A 18 5.50 -1.98 15.37
N ASP A 19 6.74 -2.36 15.08
CA ASP A 19 7.81 -2.62 16.04
C ASP A 19 8.87 -1.50 16.10
N ASP A 20 8.64 -0.38 15.40
CA ASP A 20 9.56 0.76 15.30
C ASP A 20 10.99 0.36 14.83
N SER A 21 11.12 -0.69 14.01
CA SER A 21 12.40 -1.04 13.35
C SER A 21 12.63 -0.28 12.05
N TYR A 22 11.55 0.14 11.39
CA TYR A 22 11.59 0.66 10.03
C TYR A 22 10.80 1.95 9.88
N LEU A 23 11.33 2.88 9.08
CA LEU A 23 10.57 3.99 8.51
C LEU A 23 10.28 3.68 7.04
N THR A 24 9.02 3.50 6.70
CA THR A 24 8.58 3.31 5.31
C THR A 24 7.98 4.59 4.73
N TYR A 25 8.14 4.78 3.43
CA TYR A 25 7.56 5.91 2.70
C TYR A 25 7.45 5.60 1.21
N LEU A 26 6.62 6.38 0.53
CA LEU A 26 6.46 6.29 -0.92
C LEU A 26 7.31 7.35 -1.62
N HIS A 27 8.04 6.94 -2.65
CA HIS A 27 8.91 7.81 -3.42
C HIS A 27 9.05 7.34 -4.87
N THR A 28 9.32 8.27 -5.77
CA THR A 28 9.54 8.00 -7.19
C THR A 28 11.04 8.11 -7.46
N ALA A 29 11.71 6.99 -7.76
CA ALA A 29 13.13 6.99 -8.11
C ALA A 29 13.41 7.90 -9.32
N SER A 30 14.62 8.48 -9.39
CA SER A 30 15.05 9.19 -10.59
C SER A 30 14.97 8.23 -11.79
N HIS A 31 14.32 8.68 -12.86
CA HIS A 31 14.07 7.91 -14.10
C HIS A 31 12.94 6.87 -14.06
N GLN A 32 12.20 6.74 -12.95
CA GLN A 32 10.95 5.99 -12.93
C GLN A 32 9.73 6.94 -13.00
N MET A 33 8.65 6.48 -13.62
CA MET A 33 7.36 7.20 -13.62
C MET A 33 6.46 6.74 -12.47
N ALA A 34 6.69 5.52 -11.97
CA ALA A 34 5.87 4.89 -10.95
C ALA A 34 6.43 5.10 -9.54
N ARG A 35 5.55 5.44 -8.60
CA ARG A 35 5.85 5.53 -7.18
C ARG A 35 6.03 4.13 -6.59
N GLN A 36 7.04 4.00 -5.74
CA GLN A 36 7.48 2.75 -5.13
C GLN A 36 7.50 2.89 -3.60
N LEU A 37 7.52 1.77 -2.89
CA LEU A 37 7.69 1.74 -1.44
C LEU A 37 9.18 1.61 -1.11
N TRP A 38 9.63 2.49 -0.25
CA TRP A 38 10.99 2.57 0.26
C TRP A 38 11.00 2.36 1.76
N VAL A 39 12.13 1.87 2.26
CA VAL A 39 12.37 1.68 3.69
C VAL A 39 13.71 2.24 4.10
N VAL A 40 13.79 2.70 5.34
CA VAL A 40 15.02 2.95 6.08
C VAL A 40 14.97 2.12 7.35
N ASP A 41 16.02 1.36 7.63
CA ASP A 41 16.22 0.73 8.93
C ASP A 41 16.64 1.80 9.93
N ILE A 42 15.84 1.99 10.98
CA ILE A 42 16.11 3.02 12.00
C ILE A 42 16.94 2.48 13.17
N ARG A 43 17.10 1.16 13.27
CA ARG A 43 17.94 0.50 14.29
C ARG A 43 19.39 0.38 13.85
N GLU A 44 19.66 0.43 12.55
CA GLU A 44 21.03 0.43 11.99
C GLU A 44 21.85 1.69 12.36
N GLY A 45 21.24 2.68 13.01
CA GLY A 45 21.94 3.81 13.65
C GLY A 45 22.42 4.86 12.65
N SER A 46 23.72 5.20 12.67
CA SER A 46 24.31 6.34 11.94
C SER A 46 24.29 6.22 10.40
N SER A 47 23.88 5.07 9.86
CA SER A 47 23.81 4.81 8.41
C SER A 47 22.36 4.59 7.99
N LEU A 48 21.56 5.65 7.99
CA LEU A 48 20.19 5.62 7.46
C LEU A 48 20.24 5.54 5.92
N GLN A 49 20.34 4.32 5.38
CA GLN A 49 20.39 4.07 3.95
C GLN A 49 19.01 3.63 3.44
N PRO A 50 18.34 4.46 2.62
CA PRO A 50 17.07 4.06 2.05
C PRO A 50 17.24 3.01 0.96
N ARG A 51 16.37 2.02 0.96
CA ARG A 51 16.29 1.03 -0.13
C ARG A 51 14.85 0.83 -0.59
N GLN A 52 14.70 0.47 -1.85
CA GLN A 52 13.42 0.08 -2.42
C GLN A 52 13.02 -1.30 -1.88
N VAL A 53 11.77 -1.44 -1.45
CA VAL A 53 11.22 -2.72 -0.93
C VAL A 53 10.07 -3.24 -1.77
N LEU A 54 9.32 -2.33 -2.40
CA LEU A 54 8.23 -2.71 -3.30
C LEU A 54 8.24 -1.84 -4.55
N ALA A 55 8.21 -2.51 -5.70
CA ALA A 55 7.78 -1.90 -6.95
C ALA A 55 6.38 -2.44 -7.32
N PRO A 56 5.54 -1.64 -7.98
CA PRO A 56 4.34 -2.16 -8.60
C PRO A 56 4.69 -3.30 -9.59
N PRO A 57 3.86 -4.35 -9.73
CA PRO A 57 4.13 -5.47 -10.64
C PRO A 57 4.31 -4.99 -12.08
N SER A 58 5.29 -5.55 -12.81
CA SER A 58 5.64 -5.17 -14.18
C SER A 58 4.49 -5.36 -15.20
N ASN A 59 3.59 -6.28 -14.89
CA ASN A 59 2.40 -6.65 -15.65
C ASN A 59 1.16 -5.80 -15.33
N GLY A 60 1.29 -4.85 -14.40
CA GLY A 60 0.29 -3.85 -14.05
C GLY A 60 0.82 -2.44 -14.27
N GLY A 61 1.55 -2.20 -15.37
CA GLY A 61 1.77 -0.83 -15.81
C GLY A 61 0.41 -0.21 -16.14
N ASP A 62 0.06 0.92 -15.50
CA ASP A 62 -1.04 1.77 -15.97
C ASP A 62 -0.66 2.33 -17.35
N THR A 63 -0.81 1.53 -18.40
CA THR A 63 -0.99 2.08 -19.74
C THR A 63 -2.42 2.58 -19.83
N GLU A 64 -2.59 3.77 -20.43
CA GLU A 64 -3.87 4.45 -20.63
C GLU A 64 -4.92 3.57 -21.35
N GLU A 65 -4.46 2.48 -21.95
CA GLU A 65 -5.19 1.44 -22.66
C GLU A 65 -5.87 0.41 -21.74
N ASN A 66 -5.41 0.20 -20.50
CA ASN A 66 -5.96 -0.82 -19.58
C ASN A 66 -6.92 -0.28 -18.50
N LEU A 67 -7.13 1.04 -18.44
CA LEU A 67 -8.04 1.65 -17.47
C LEU A 67 -9.48 1.64 -17.97
N SER A 68 -10.42 1.19 -17.14
CA SER A 68 -11.85 1.28 -17.43
C SER A 68 -12.31 2.74 -17.52
N LEU A 69 -13.42 3.00 -18.22
CA LEU A 69 -13.98 4.35 -18.40
C LEU A 69 -14.30 5.01 -17.05
N ASP A 70 -14.83 4.24 -16.09
CA ASP A 70 -15.16 4.74 -14.75
C ASP A 70 -13.90 5.10 -13.95
N GLU A 71 -12.81 4.32 -14.08
CA GLU A 71 -11.55 4.64 -13.41
C GLU A 71 -10.86 5.85 -14.06
N LYS A 72 -10.97 6.04 -15.38
CA LYS A 72 -10.54 7.26 -16.07
C LYS A 72 -11.27 8.49 -15.54
N LEU A 73 -12.61 8.43 -15.46
CA LEU A 73 -13.43 9.53 -14.95
C LEU A 73 -13.18 9.82 -13.47
N ARG A 74 -12.92 8.79 -12.65
CA ARG A 74 -12.52 8.96 -11.24
C ARG A 74 -11.19 9.68 -11.13
N ARG A 75 -10.18 9.24 -11.91
CA ARG A 75 -8.84 9.86 -11.94
C ARG A 75 -8.86 11.28 -12.47
N GLU A 76 -9.61 11.54 -13.52
CA GLU A 76 -9.79 12.88 -14.11
C GLU A 76 -10.40 13.85 -13.10
N ARG A 77 -11.43 13.42 -12.36
CA ARG A 77 -12.03 14.21 -11.28
C ARG A 77 -11.09 14.43 -10.09
N GLN A 78 -10.16 13.51 -9.84
CA GLN A 78 -9.22 13.57 -8.71
C GLN A 78 -7.85 14.16 -9.05
N ARG A 79 -7.56 14.46 -10.33
CA ARG A 79 -6.20 14.78 -10.83
C ARG A 79 -5.15 13.74 -10.38
N ALA A 80 -5.57 12.48 -10.24
CA ALA A 80 -4.74 11.41 -9.70
C ALA A 80 -3.86 10.79 -10.80
N TYR A 81 -2.82 11.52 -11.22
CA TYR A 81 -1.82 11.08 -12.21
C TYR A 81 -0.69 10.24 -11.61
N ALA A 82 -0.80 9.84 -10.33
CA ALA A 82 0.25 9.06 -9.68
C ALA A 82 0.20 7.60 -10.15
N VAL A 83 1.14 7.23 -11.01
CA VAL A 83 1.37 5.83 -11.45
C VAL A 83 2.08 5.07 -10.32
N GLY A 84 1.76 3.78 -10.15
CA GLY A 84 2.38 2.92 -9.14
C GLY A 84 1.64 2.89 -7.81
N ILE A 85 2.38 2.73 -6.70
CA ILE A 85 1.81 2.61 -5.36
C ILE A 85 1.40 3.99 -4.87
N THR A 86 0.10 4.21 -4.70
CA THR A 86 -0.45 5.51 -4.27
C THR A 86 -0.68 5.58 -2.76
N THR A 87 -0.99 4.44 -2.14
CA THR A 87 -1.19 4.29 -0.69
C THR A 87 -0.73 2.91 -0.22
N TYR A 88 -0.45 2.80 1.07
CA TYR A 88 -0.18 1.53 1.74
C TYR A 88 -0.52 1.65 3.23
N ALA A 89 -0.63 0.51 3.90
CA ALA A 89 -0.84 0.43 5.34
C ALA A 89 -0.01 -0.68 5.96
N TRP A 90 0.41 -0.48 7.21
CA TRP A 90 0.86 -1.57 8.07
C TRP A 90 -0.36 -2.28 8.66
N GLY A 91 -0.35 -3.59 8.60
CA GLY A 91 -1.29 -4.48 9.27
C GLY A 91 -0.65 -5.13 10.49
N VAL A 92 -1.43 -5.97 11.16
CA VAL A 92 -0.96 -6.77 12.31
C VAL A 92 0.08 -7.79 11.84
N GLY A 93 1.12 -8.01 12.66
CA GLY A 93 2.17 -9.01 12.38
C GLY A 93 3.08 -8.62 11.22
N GLU A 94 3.51 -7.35 11.19
CA GLU A 94 4.47 -6.79 10.22
C GLU A 94 4.05 -6.94 8.75
N LYS A 95 2.74 -6.90 8.48
CA LYS A 95 2.23 -7.02 7.12
C LYS A 95 2.11 -5.67 6.46
N ILE A 96 2.41 -5.58 5.18
CA ILE A 96 2.19 -4.37 4.39
C ILE A 96 1.06 -4.63 3.41
N LEU A 97 0.01 -3.83 3.48
CA LEU A 97 -1.14 -3.87 2.58
C LEU A 97 -0.99 -2.80 1.50
N VAL A 98 -1.16 -3.21 0.24
CA VAL A 98 -0.96 -2.34 -0.92
C VAL A 98 -2.16 -2.48 -1.87
N PRO A 99 -3.08 -1.50 -1.86
CA PRO A 99 -4.11 -1.37 -2.88
C PRO A 99 -3.47 -0.95 -4.21
N LEU A 100 -3.71 -1.72 -5.27
CA LEU A 100 -3.20 -1.41 -6.60
C LEU A 100 -4.19 -1.90 -7.66
N GLN A 101 -4.62 -1.00 -8.55
CA GLN A 101 -5.54 -1.31 -9.66
C GLN A 101 -6.79 -2.08 -9.20
N GLY A 102 -7.43 -1.61 -8.11
CA GLY A 102 -8.61 -2.26 -7.52
C GLY A 102 -8.34 -3.58 -6.79
N SER A 103 -7.18 -4.20 -7.00
CA SER A 103 -6.75 -5.41 -6.31
C SER A 103 -6.08 -5.07 -4.98
N LEU A 104 -6.05 -6.04 -4.05
CA LEU A 104 -5.35 -5.91 -2.78
C LEU A 104 -4.18 -6.88 -2.75
N TYR A 105 -3.01 -6.36 -2.41
CA TYR A 105 -1.80 -7.13 -2.21
C TYR A 105 -1.35 -7.03 -0.75
N VAL A 106 -0.68 -8.10 -0.28
CA VAL A 106 -0.10 -8.21 1.05
C VAL A 106 1.34 -8.69 0.91
N GLN A 107 2.24 -8.04 1.64
CA GLN A 107 3.61 -8.48 1.84
C GLN A 107 3.82 -8.82 3.32
N ASP A 108 4.42 -9.98 3.60
CA ASP A 108 4.74 -10.41 4.95
C ASP A 108 6.15 -9.92 5.34
N GLY A 109 6.23 -8.93 6.24
CA GLY A 109 7.48 -8.25 6.56
C GLY A 109 7.98 -7.36 5.41
N ILE A 110 9.17 -6.76 5.61
CA ILE A 110 9.76 -5.85 4.64
C ILE A 110 10.46 -6.55 3.46
N GLU A 111 10.77 -7.84 3.62
CA GLU A 111 11.49 -8.67 2.63
C GLU A 111 10.63 -9.80 2.04
N GLY A 112 9.40 -9.97 2.54
CA GLY A 112 8.52 -11.02 2.04
C GLY A 112 8.10 -10.79 0.59
N PRO A 113 7.60 -11.84 -0.09
CA PRO A 113 7.05 -11.69 -1.42
C PRO A 113 5.72 -10.91 -1.38
N LEU A 114 5.47 -10.12 -2.42
CA LEU A 114 4.17 -9.49 -2.62
C LEU A 114 3.16 -10.52 -3.14
N ARG A 115 2.10 -10.76 -2.38
CA ARG A 115 1.04 -11.72 -2.73
C ARG A 115 -0.28 -11.00 -2.91
N ARG A 116 -0.97 -11.28 -4.02
CA ARG A 116 -2.33 -10.79 -4.24
C ARG A 116 -3.32 -11.57 -3.38
N VAL A 117 -4.15 -10.86 -2.63
CA VAL A 117 -5.19 -11.45 -1.76
C VAL A 117 -6.61 -11.17 -2.25
N TYR A 118 -6.77 -10.17 -3.12
CA TYR A 118 -8.03 -9.83 -3.77
C TYR A 118 -7.78 -9.39 -5.21
N ASP A 119 -8.62 -9.84 -6.14
CA ASP A 119 -8.57 -9.49 -7.56
C ASP A 119 -9.86 -8.76 -7.96
N ALA A 120 -9.74 -7.51 -8.41
CA ALA A 120 -10.89 -6.73 -8.88
C ALA A 120 -11.31 -7.05 -10.32
N HIS A 121 -10.43 -7.67 -11.11
CA HIS A 121 -10.66 -7.96 -12.53
C HIS A 121 -10.97 -9.43 -12.79
N GLY A 122 -10.72 -10.29 -11.81
CA GLY A 122 -11.28 -11.63 -11.74
C GLY A 122 -12.77 -11.53 -11.46
N GLY A 123 -13.60 -11.76 -12.48
CA GLY A 123 -15.02 -12.01 -12.26
C GLY A 123 -15.19 -13.02 -11.13
N SER A 124 -16.03 -12.67 -10.16
CA SER A 124 -16.37 -13.53 -9.02
C SER A 124 -16.65 -14.96 -9.53
N PRO A 125 -15.94 -16.00 -9.08
CA PRO A 125 -16.41 -17.37 -9.28
C PRO A 125 -17.59 -17.55 -8.34
N GLY A 126 -18.78 -17.17 -8.83
CA GLY A 126 -20.05 -17.38 -8.14
C GLY A 126 -20.69 -16.07 -7.68
N GLY A 127 -21.84 -15.75 -8.29
CA GLY A 127 -22.87 -15.04 -7.57
C GLY A 127 -23.21 -15.83 -6.30
N GLY A 128 -22.70 -15.35 -5.18
CA GLY A 128 -22.95 -15.90 -3.87
C GLY A 128 -23.05 -14.73 -2.91
N THR A 129 -24.25 -14.54 -2.37
CA THR A 129 -24.59 -13.63 -1.28
C THR A 129 -23.68 -13.92 -0.08
N GLY A 130 -22.47 -13.36 -0.08
CA GLY A 130 -21.51 -13.47 1.01
C GLY A 130 -21.80 -12.39 2.04
N GLU A 131 -22.62 -12.73 3.02
CA GLU A 131 -22.76 -11.97 4.26
C GLU A 131 -21.36 -11.74 4.86
N VAL A 132 -20.87 -10.50 4.81
CA VAL A 132 -19.60 -10.12 5.42
C VAL A 132 -19.82 -10.10 6.93
N LYS A 133 -19.53 -11.22 7.61
CA LYS A 133 -19.53 -11.26 9.07
C LYS A 133 -18.35 -10.46 9.59
N TYR A 134 -18.62 -9.21 9.98
CA TYR A 134 -17.76 -8.46 10.87
C TYR A 134 -17.63 -9.22 12.18
N HIS A 135 -16.46 -9.77 12.47
CA HIS A 135 -16.13 -10.19 13.82
C HIS A 135 -15.74 -8.93 14.60
N ASP A 136 -16.69 -8.38 15.36
CA ASP A 136 -16.39 -7.37 16.37
C ASP A 136 -15.62 -8.04 17.50
N ALA A 137 -14.29 -7.89 17.50
CA ALA A 137 -13.44 -8.32 18.59
C ALA A 137 -13.52 -7.28 19.71
N ARG A 138 -14.67 -7.23 20.40
CA ARG A 138 -14.78 -6.52 21.67
C ARG A 138 -14.37 -7.50 22.77
N ALA A 139 -13.14 -7.31 23.24
CA ALA A 139 -12.52 -8.07 24.30
C ALA A 139 -13.40 -8.13 25.55
N GLU A 140 -13.64 -9.35 26.04
CA GLU A 140 -13.98 -9.60 27.44
C GLU A 140 -12.76 -9.21 28.29
N ALA A 141 -12.92 -8.18 29.11
CA ALA A 141 -12.07 -7.96 30.27
C ALA A 141 -12.82 -8.51 31.49
N ASP A 142 -12.34 -9.66 31.92
CA ASP A 142 -12.60 -10.29 33.21
C ASP A 142 -12.28 -9.34 34.37
N GLY A 143 -13.03 -9.45 35.45
CA GLY A 143 -12.90 -8.58 36.62
C GLY A 143 -13.94 -8.85 37.69
N GLY A 144 -13.92 -10.07 38.25
CA GLY A 144 -14.53 -10.31 39.55
C GLY A 144 -13.77 -9.57 40.66
N MET A 145 -14.50 -9.02 41.63
CA MET A 145 -14.04 -8.83 43.01
C MET A 145 -15.27 -8.71 43.94
N GLU A 146 -15.25 -9.55 44.97
CA GLU A 146 -16.16 -9.61 46.12
C GLU A 146 -16.13 -8.31 46.93
N GLU A 147 -17.28 -7.86 47.44
CA GLU A 147 -17.69 -7.97 48.86
C GLU A 147 -19.20 -7.69 49.00
#